data_AF-A0A931N0U7-F1
#
_entry.id   AF-A0A931N0U7-F1
#
_cell.length_a   1.000
_cell.length_b   1.000
_cell.length_c   1.000
_cell.angle_alpha   90.00
_cell.angle_beta   90.00
_cell.angle_gamma   90.00
#
_symmetry.space_group_name_H-M   'P 1'
#
loop_
_entity.id
_entity.type
_entity.pdbx_description
1 polymer ?
#
loop_
_entity_poly.entity_id
_entity_poly.type
_entity_poly.pdbx_seq_one_letter_code
_entity_poly.pdbx_strand_id
1 'polypeptide(L)'
;MPVPDGVALLTDRWYSSDGADPIVLIRSPYGRGMVASYARLLAERGFTVIVQSCRGTFGSGGVFDPMFGEVEDTRATWEWMDAQPWAHEQVVPEVSSRQRSPRPLWAGPRCSRPTRA
;
A
#
# COMPACT_ATOMS: atom_id res chain seq x y z
N MET A 1 -9.62 6.44 0.40
CA MET A 1 -9.24 7.74 1.00
C MET A 1 -9.99 8.90 0.32
N PRO A 2 -10.30 9.99 1.03
CA PRO A 2 -10.77 11.22 0.41
C PRO A 2 -9.61 12.10 -0.04
N VAL A 3 -9.75 12.75 -1.20
CA VAL A 3 -8.84 13.82 -1.67
C VAL A 3 -9.48 15.21 -1.43
N PRO A 4 -8.72 16.33 -1.45
CA PRO A 4 -9.19 17.63 -0.98
C PRO A 4 -10.46 18.18 -1.65
N ASP A 5 -10.72 17.79 -2.89
CA ASP A 5 -11.94 18.15 -3.64
C ASP A 5 -13.16 17.26 -3.30
N GLY A 6 -13.06 16.44 -2.26
CA GLY A 6 -14.14 15.60 -1.73
C GLY A 6 -14.31 14.27 -2.47
N VAL A 7 -13.54 14.00 -3.52
CA VAL A 7 -13.60 12.73 -4.23
C VAL A 7 -12.99 11.61 -3.38
N ALA A 8 -13.64 10.45 -3.36
CA ALA A 8 -13.10 9.26 -2.73
C ALA A 8 -12.36 8.40 -3.77
N LEU A 9 -11.05 8.20 -3.59
CA LEU A 9 -10.30 7.22 -4.37
C LEU A 9 -10.16 5.94 -3.55
N LEU A 10 -10.44 4.80 -4.19
CA LEU A 10 -10.37 3.50 -3.55
C LEU A 10 -8.93 3.01 -3.49
N THR A 11 -8.54 2.58 -2.29
CA THR A 11 -7.19 2.10 -2.01
C THR A 11 -7.22 0.80 -1.21
N ASP A 12 -6.32 -0.10 -1.60
CA ASP A 12 -6.03 -1.33 -0.87
C ASP A 12 -4.62 -1.24 -0.27
N ARG A 13 -4.47 -1.62 1.00
CA ARG A 13 -3.17 -1.75 1.66
C ARG A 13 -2.77 -3.21 1.76
N TRP A 14 -1.57 -3.51 1.30
CA TRP A 14 -0.91 -4.82 1.39
C TRP A 14 0.32 -4.69 2.29
N TYR A 15 0.46 -5.58 3.26
CA TYR A 15 1.57 -5.53 4.22
C TYR A 15 1.80 -6.91 4.85
N SER A 16 3.02 -7.12 5.35
CA SER A 16 3.39 -8.25 6.21
C SER A 16 3.39 -7.79 7.67
N SER A 17 3.16 -8.72 8.60
CA SER A 17 3.22 -8.45 10.05
C SER A 17 4.61 -8.06 10.55
N ASP A 18 5.65 -8.34 9.75
CA ASP A 18 7.04 -8.34 10.19
C ASP A 18 7.76 -6.99 10.01
N GLY A 19 7.07 -5.94 9.55
CA GLY A 19 7.65 -4.60 9.46
C GLY A 19 6.95 -3.67 8.48
N ALA A 20 6.89 -2.40 8.85
CA ALA A 20 6.50 -1.30 7.98
C ALA A 20 7.76 -0.47 7.69
N ASP A 21 8.47 -0.82 6.62
CA ASP A 21 9.17 0.10 5.73
C ASP A 21 10.12 -0.63 4.77
N PRO A 22 10.25 -0.17 3.51
CA PRO A 22 9.69 1.07 2.96
C PRO A 22 8.29 0.90 2.34
N ILE A 23 7.58 2.03 2.12
CA ILE A 23 6.25 2.06 1.49
C ILE A 23 6.35 2.23 -0.03
N VAL A 24 5.55 1.49 -0.79
CA VAL A 24 5.42 1.58 -2.26
C VAL A 24 4.00 2.01 -2.61
N LEU A 25 3.86 3.08 -3.38
CA LEU A 25 2.58 3.52 -3.95
C LEU A 25 2.47 3.06 -5.41
N ILE A 26 1.40 2.33 -5.72
CA ILE A 26 1.03 1.91 -7.09
C ILE A 26 -0.33 2.54 -7.41
N ARG A 27 -0.36 3.41 -8.41
CA ARG A 27 -1.60 3.98 -8.95
C ARG A 27 -1.89 3.35 -10.29
N SER A 28 -3.11 2.87 -10.48
CA SER A 28 -3.52 2.20 -11.71
C SER A 28 -4.89 2.68 -12.17
N PRO A 29 -5.01 3.21 -13.41
CA PRO A 29 -6.31 3.47 -14.02
C PRO A 29 -6.94 2.18 -14.55
N TYR A 30 -6.23 1.04 -14.51
CA TYR A 30 -6.65 -0.27 -15.03
C TYR A 30 -7.11 -1.23 -13.93
N GLY A 31 -7.35 -0.69 -12.73
CA GLY A 31 -7.90 -1.43 -11.60
C GLY A 31 -6.84 -2.06 -10.71
N ARG A 32 -7.18 -2.19 -9.42
CA ARG A 32 -6.28 -2.70 -8.38
C ARG A 32 -5.98 -4.19 -8.53
N GLY A 33 -6.89 -4.94 -9.16
CA GLY A 33 -6.71 -6.37 -9.45
C GLY A 33 -5.55 -6.68 -10.40
N MET A 34 -5.29 -5.80 -11.38
CA MET A 34 -4.23 -6.00 -12.38
C MET A 34 -2.82 -6.01 -11.76
N VAL A 35 -2.64 -5.31 -10.63
CA VAL A 35 -1.35 -5.19 -9.93
C VAL A 35 -1.32 -5.96 -8.62
N ALA A 36 -2.36 -6.73 -8.29
CA ALA A 36 -2.50 -7.41 -7.00
C ALA A 36 -1.40 -8.46 -6.76
N SER A 37 -1.00 -9.20 -7.79
CA SER A 37 0.10 -10.18 -7.70
C SER A 37 1.44 -9.49 -7.41
N TYR A 38 1.69 -8.35 -8.03
CA TYR A 38 2.89 -7.55 -7.81
C TYR A 38 2.90 -6.91 -6.41
N ALA A 39 1.77 -6.34 -5.98
CA ALA A 39 1.61 -5.79 -4.64
C ALA A 39 1.83 -6.86 -3.55
N ARG A 40 1.29 -8.07 -3.76
CA ARG A 40 1.52 -9.21 -2.87
C ARG A 40 3.00 -9.60 -2.82
N LEU A 41 3.66 -9.69 -3.98
CA LEU A 41 5.08 -10.07 -4.08
C LEU A 41 6.00 -9.11 -3.32
N LEU A 42 5.70 -7.81 -3.38
CA LEU A 42 6.39 -6.76 -2.64
C LEU A 42 6.06 -6.81 -1.15
N ALA A 43 4.79 -7.01 -0.78
CA ALA A 43 4.40 -7.17 0.62
C ALA A 43 5.07 -8.37 1.29
N GLU A 44 5.21 -9.48 0.56
CA GLU A 44 5.96 -10.66 1.00
C GLU A 44 7.48 -10.41 1.13
N ARG A 45 8.00 -9.29 0.63
CA ARG A 45 9.39 -8.86 0.80
C ARG A 45 9.58 -7.83 1.93
N GLY A 46 8.52 -7.51 2.67
CA GLY A 46 8.56 -6.58 3.79
C GLY A 46 8.19 -5.13 3.43
N PHE A 47 7.70 -4.88 2.21
CA PHE A 47 7.21 -3.55 1.84
C PHE A 47 5.75 -3.38 2.30
N THR A 48 5.38 -2.16 2.70
CA THR A 48 3.96 -1.80 2.71
C THR A 48 3.59 -1.31 1.32
N VAL A 49 2.58 -1.89 0.69
CA VAL A 49 2.18 -1.51 -0.68
C VAL A 49 0.78 -0.94 -0.66
N ILE A 50 0.66 0.28 -1.18
CA ILE A 50 -0.59 1.00 -1.34
C ILE A 50 -0.98 0.91 -2.81
N VAL A 51 -2.10 0.25 -3.08
CA VAL A 51 -2.64 0.11 -4.44
C VAL A 51 -3.88 0.97 -4.57
N GLN A 52 -3.83 1.99 -5.42
CA GLN A 52 -4.91 2.95 -5.59
C GLN A 52 -5.49 2.87 -7.01
N SER A 53 -6.82 2.92 -7.11
CA SER A 53 -7.50 3.19 -8.37
C SER A 53 -7.50 4.67 -8.68
N CYS A 54 -7.03 5.06 -9.87
CA CYS A 54 -7.08 6.45 -10.32
C CYS A 54 -8.51 6.98 -10.31
N ARG A 55 -8.63 8.31 -10.21
CA ARG A 55 -9.90 9.04 -10.27
C ARG A 55 -10.74 8.61 -11.47
N GLY A 56 -12.04 8.42 -11.23
CA GLY A 56 -13.01 7.99 -12.23
C GLY A 56 -12.86 6.53 -12.70
N THR A 57 -12.04 5.71 -12.03
CA THR A 57 -11.78 4.33 -12.45
C THR A 57 -12.07 3.31 -11.34
N PHE A 58 -12.57 2.12 -11.72
CA PHE A 58 -12.66 0.93 -10.85
C PHE A 58 -13.24 1.18 -9.43
N GLY A 59 -14.28 2.02 -9.38
CA GLY A 59 -15.03 2.38 -8.18
C GLY A 59 -14.51 3.60 -7.41
N SER A 60 -13.38 4.19 -7.81
CA SER A 60 -13.00 5.53 -7.39
C SER A 60 -13.94 6.56 -8.01
N GLY A 61 -14.31 7.58 -7.24
CA GLY A 61 -15.17 8.67 -7.71
C GLY A 61 -14.46 9.63 -8.67
N GLY A 62 -15.19 10.65 -9.13
CA GLY A 62 -14.69 11.66 -10.05
C GLY A 62 -14.74 11.24 -11.52
N VAL A 63 -14.07 12.02 -12.38
CA VAL A 63 -13.99 11.79 -13.83
C VAL A 63 -12.58 11.36 -14.19
N PHE A 64 -12.47 10.33 -15.04
CA PHE A 64 -11.17 9.88 -15.54
C PHE A 64 -10.71 10.82 -16.65
N ASP A 65 -9.58 11.49 -16.42
CA ASP A 65 -8.89 12.33 -17.40
C ASP A 65 -7.42 11.88 -17.47
N PRO A 66 -7.02 11.12 -18.51
CA PRO A 66 -5.68 10.55 -18.57
C PRO A 66 -4.62 11.65 -18.58
N MET A 67 -3.59 11.49 -17.74
CA MET A 67 -2.47 12.42 -17.53
C MET A 67 -2.82 13.74 -16.82
N PHE A 68 -4.09 14.03 -16.55
CA PHE A 68 -4.53 15.26 -15.86
C PHE A 68 -5.06 14.93 -14.46
N GLY A 69 -4.78 15.79 -13.46
CA GLY A 69 -5.20 15.56 -12.06
C GLY A 69 -4.40 14.49 -11.30
N GLU A 70 -3.53 13.72 -11.99
CA GLU A 70 -2.71 12.70 -11.35
C GLU A 70 -1.72 13.30 -10.36
N VAL A 71 -1.19 14.51 -10.62
CA VAL A 71 -0.24 15.18 -9.73
C VAL A 71 -0.92 15.56 -8.41
N GLU A 72 -2.07 16.20 -8.48
CA GLU A 72 -2.86 16.65 -7.33
C GLU A 72 -3.32 15.46 -6.49
N ASP A 73 -3.84 14.42 -7.15
CA ASP A 73 -4.26 13.21 -6.46
C ASP A 73 -3.07 12.46 -5.85
N THR A 74 -1.90 12.44 -6.51
CA THR A 74 -0.69 11.82 -5.96
C THR A 74 -0.24 12.57 -4.72
N ARG A 75 -0.19 13.91 -4.75
CA ARG A 75 0.16 14.75 -3.60
C ARG A 75 -0.79 14.49 -2.42
N ALA A 76 -2.09 14.50 -2.67
CA ALA A 76 -3.09 14.20 -1.65
C ALA A 76 -2.94 12.78 -1.08
N THR A 77 -2.56 11.81 -1.93
CA THR A 77 -2.30 10.44 -1.50
C THR A 77 -1.07 10.35 -0.60
N TRP A 78 0.01 11.08 -0.92
CA TRP A 78 1.20 11.16 -0.08
C TRP A 78 0.90 11.77 1.29
N GLU A 79 0.19 12.90 1.32
CA GLU A 79 -0.23 13.55 2.57
C GLU A 79 -1.12 12.63 3.41
N TRP A 80 -2.06 11.92 2.75
CA TRP A 80 -2.90 10.93 3.42
C TRP A 80 -2.08 9.77 3.99
N MET A 81 -1.10 9.25 3.25
CA MET A 81 -0.21 8.17 3.68
C MET A 81 0.63 8.60 4.88
N ASP A 82 1.24 9.78 4.85
CA ASP A 82 2.07 10.32 5.94
C ASP A 82 1.27 10.52 7.24
N ALA A 83 -0.02 10.84 7.12
CA ALA A 83 -0.91 10.96 8.27
C ALA A 83 -1.35 9.63 8.90
N GLN A 84 -0.97 8.48 8.32
CA GLN A 84 -1.40 7.19 8.84
C GLN A 84 -0.52 6.71 10.00
N PRO A 85 -1.10 6.14 11.07
CA PRO A 85 -0.33 5.62 12.21
C PRO A 85 0.74 4.61 11.78
N TRP A 86 0.40 3.77 10.81
CA TRP A 86 1.25 2.71 10.29
C TRP A 86 2.38 3.19 9.39
N ALA A 87 2.38 4.46 8.97
CA ALA A 87 3.46 5.02 8.15
C ALA A 87 4.73 5.31 8.97
N HIS A 88 4.59 5.44 10.29
CA HIS A 88 5.69 5.72 11.22
C HIS A 88 5.93 4.58 12.22
N GLU A 89 5.23 3.45 12.06
CA GLU A 89 5.45 2.26 12.87
C GLU A 89 6.78 1.59 12.48
N GLN A 90 7.89 2.18 12.93
CA GLN A 90 9.17 1.48 12.94
C GLN A 90 9.04 0.29 13.88
N VAL A 91 8.97 -0.91 13.30
CA VAL A 91 9.25 -2.12 14.04
C VAL A 91 10.75 -2.07 14.34
N VAL A 92 11.12 -1.50 15.48
CA VAL A 92 12.46 -1.70 16.04
C VAL A 92 12.57 -3.22 16.22
N PRO A 93 13.45 -3.92 15.49
CA PRO A 93 13.68 -5.32 15.82
C PRO A 93 14.24 -5.31 17.23
N GLU A 94 13.43 -5.71 18.21
CA GLU A 94 13.94 -6.08 19.52
C GLU A 94 14.95 -7.20 19.23
N VAL A 95 16.24 -6.88 19.23
CA VAL A 95 17.32 -7.86 19.35
C VAL A 95 17.28 -8.35 20.79
N SER A 96 16.19 -9.03 21.13
CA SER A 96 16.15 -9.98 22.23
C SER A 96 16.98 -11.16 21.75
N SER A 97 18.01 -11.48 22.52
CA SER A 97 19.04 -12.51 22.26
C SER A 97 18.52 -13.95 22.11
N ARG A 98 17.24 -14.16 21.83
CA ARG A 98 16.69 -15.45 21.40
C ARG A 98 17.06 -15.68 19.94
N GLN A 99 18.23 -16.29 19.77
CA GLN A 99 18.69 -17.04 18.61
C GLN A 99 17.51 -17.46 17.71
N ARG A 100 17.27 -16.71 16.63
CA ARG A 100 16.33 -17.12 15.58
C ARG A 100 16.86 -18.45 15.06
N SER A 101 16.14 -19.53 15.37
CA SER A 101 16.26 -20.78 14.63
C SER A 101 16.21 -20.43 13.13
N PRO A 102 17.18 -20.89 12.32
CA PRO A 102 17.18 -20.59 10.90
C PRO A 102 15.88 -21.12 10.28
N ARG A 103 14.96 -20.21 9.96
CA ARG A 103 13.74 -20.55 9.24
C ARG A 103 14.15 -21.02 7.85
N PRO A 104 13.54 -22.11 7.33
CA PRO A 104 13.83 -22.55 5.97
C PRO A 104 13.50 -21.45 4.97
N LEU A 105 14.38 -21.20 4.02
CA LEU A 105 14.26 -20.15 3.00
C LEU A 105 13.00 -20.27 2.11
N TRP A 106 12.28 -21.39 2.16
CA TRP A 106 11.03 -21.62 1.44
C TRP A 106 9.77 -21.22 2.22
N ALA A 107 9.87 -20.94 3.52
CA ALA A 107 8.76 -20.50 4.34
C ALA A 107 8.58 -18.98 4.21
N GLY A 108 7.94 -18.53 3.13
CA GLY A 108 7.61 -17.13 2.89
C GLY A 108 6.82 -16.49 4.05
N PRO A 109 6.90 -15.16 4.24
CA PRO A 109 6.14 -14.48 5.27
C PRO A 109 4.63 -14.61 5.01
N ARG A 110 3.85 -14.69 6.09
CA ARG A 110 2.39 -14.72 6.02
C ARG A 110 1.89 -13.32 5.67
N CYS A 111 1.62 -13.10 4.39
CA CYS A 111 1.00 -11.87 3.90
C CYS A 111 -0.47 -11.83 4.34
N SER A 112 -0.87 -10.74 5.00
CA SER A 112 -2.29 -10.49 5.32
C SER A 112 -3.09 -10.22 4.05
N ARG A 113 -4.37 -10.61 4.04
CA ARG A 113 -5.31 -10.21 2.98
C ARG A 113 -5.39 -8.68 2.88
N PRO A 114 -5.57 -8.12 1.67
CA PRO A 114 -5.69 -6.68 1.50
C PRO A 114 -6.86 -6.14 2.32
N THR A 115 -6.62 -5.08 3.07
CA THR A 115 -7.65 -4.33 3.77
C THR A 115 -7.98 -3.07 2.96
N ARG A 116 -9.27 -2.76 2.88
CA ARG A 116 -9.76 -1.52 2.25
C ARG A 116 -9.44 -0.36 3.19
N ALA A 117 -8.80 0.69 2.67
CA ALA A 117 -8.39 1.87 3.42
C ALA A 117 -9.11 3.15 2.94
#